data_AF-A0A117KCW5-F1
#
_entry.id   AF-A0A117KCW5-F1
#
_cell.length_a   1.000
_cell.length_b   1.000
_cell.length_c   1.000
_cell.angle_alpha   90.00
_cell.angle_beta   90.00
_cell.angle_gamma   90.00
#
_symmetry.space_group_name_H-M   'P 1'
#
loop_
_entity.id
_entity.type
_entity.pdbx_description
1 polymer ?
#
loop_
_entity_poly.entity_id
_entity_poly.type
_entity_poly.pdbx_seq_one_letter_code
_entity_poly.pdbx_strand_id
1 'polypeptide(L)'
;MTAVALLTGCSDAPAGTGAHRVASPVASAGRAAATESTRAAVAEHVRTVVEDRLSADETRFGSGTGSPCSTSSPAMFTARCGAAAQATGADASFALEQIDRREGFATLRSVAKKLRTAVAGYERLGCADAPTDTAARHACLEPAALIAQGFPDLRSGTDLGLRGA
;
A
#
# COMPACT_ATOMS: atom_id res chain seq x y z
N MET A 1 -37.63 16.85 -45.58
CA MET A 1 -38.43 18.06 -45.30
C MET A 1 -37.71 18.86 -44.23
N THR A 2 -37.38 20.09 -44.61
CA THR A 2 -36.54 21.08 -43.95
C THR A 2 -37.34 21.84 -42.90
N ALA A 3 -36.71 22.24 -41.80
CA ALA A 3 -37.08 23.48 -41.11
C ALA A 3 -35.84 24.04 -40.41
N VAL A 4 -35.15 24.92 -41.13
CA VAL A 4 -34.18 25.88 -40.60
C VAL A 4 -35.00 27.02 -40.01
N ALA A 5 -34.82 27.31 -38.72
CA ALA A 5 -35.34 28.52 -38.10
C ALA A 5 -34.21 29.56 -38.04
N LEU A 6 -34.27 30.52 -38.96
CA LEU A 6 -33.55 31.78 -38.91
C LEU A 6 -34.28 32.71 -37.94
N LEU A 7 -33.64 33.11 -36.85
CA LEU A 7 -34.03 34.30 -36.10
C LEU A 7 -33.00 35.39 -36.34
N THR A 8 -33.36 36.29 -37.25
CA THR A 8 -32.79 37.61 -37.43
C THR A 8 -33.15 38.49 -36.24
N GLY A 9 -32.14 38.96 -35.51
CA GLY A 9 -32.25 40.03 -34.54
C GLY A 9 -31.06 40.97 -34.71
N CYS A 10 -31.20 41.97 -35.59
CA CYS A 10 -30.31 43.12 -35.62
C CYS A 10 -30.63 44.01 -34.42
N SER A 11 -29.63 44.35 -33.62
CA SER A 11 -29.67 45.53 -32.74
C SER A 11 -28.25 46.07 -32.63
N ASP A 12 -28.16 47.38 -32.82
CA ASP A 12 -26.97 48.22 -32.96
C ASP A 12 -25.90 48.01 -31.89
N ALA A 13 -24.65 48.22 -32.33
CA ALA A 13 -23.48 48.34 -31.47
C ALA A 13 -23.61 49.52 -30.50
N PRO A 14 -22.92 49.44 -29.34
CA PRO A 14 -21.73 50.26 -29.25
C PRO A 14 -20.49 49.46 -28.82
N ALA A 15 -19.35 49.92 -29.32
CA ALA A 15 -18.03 49.43 -29.00
C ALA A 15 -17.79 49.46 -27.47
N GLY A 16 -17.73 48.28 -26.86
CA GLY A 16 -17.29 48.07 -25.49
C GLY A 16 -16.13 47.08 -25.48
N THR A 17 -14.93 47.60 -25.25
CA THR A 17 -13.70 46.86 -24.98
C THR A 17 -13.87 45.96 -23.75
N GLY A 18 -14.27 44.71 -23.98
CA GLY A 18 -14.34 43.67 -22.96
C GLY A 18 -13.56 42.45 -23.43
N ALA A 19 -12.28 42.41 -23.05
CA ALA A 19 -11.36 41.33 -23.38
C ALA A 19 -11.98 39.95 -23.14
N HIS A 20 -11.96 39.11 -24.18
CA HIS A 20 -12.04 37.66 -24.02
C HIS A 20 -10.98 37.22 -23.01
N ARG A 21 -11.36 37.01 -21.74
CA ARG A 21 -10.63 36.09 -20.87
C ARG A 21 -10.98 34.68 -21.30
N VAL A 22 -10.31 34.21 -22.35
CA VAL A 22 -10.03 32.79 -22.52
C VAL A 22 -9.29 32.39 -21.25
N ALA A 23 -9.95 31.65 -20.35
CA ALA A 23 -9.28 31.04 -19.22
C ALA A 23 -8.22 30.08 -19.79
N SER A 24 -6.96 30.50 -19.75
CA SER A 24 -5.84 29.70 -20.23
C SER A 24 -5.81 28.36 -19.46
N PRO A 25 -5.76 27.20 -20.15
CA PRO A 25 -5.65 25.89 -19.50
C PRO A 25 -4.29 25.68 -18.79
N VAL A 26 -3.36 26.62 -18.96
CA VAL A 26 -1.98 26.56 -18.46
C VAL A 26 -1.91 26.58 -16.92
N ALA A 27 -2.82 27.28 -16.24
CA ALA A 27 -2.82 27.33 -14.77
C ALA A 27 -3.28 26.00 -14.13
N SER A 28 -4.20 25.29 -14.80
CA SER A 28 -4.69 23.98 -14.34
C SER A 28 -3.68 22.86 -14.61
N ALA A 29 -2.98 22.91 -15.76
CA ALA A 29 -1.92 21.96 -16.09
C ALA A 29 -0.71 22.09 -15.16
N GLY A 30 -0.29 23.32 -14.83
CA GLY A 30 0.81 23.56 -13.89
C GLY A 30 0.51 23.12 -12.46
N ARG A 31 -0.74 23.28 -11.99
CA ARG A 31 -1.17 22.84 -10.65
C ARG A 31 -1.32 21.32 -10.56
N ALA A 32 -1.78 20.66 -11.62
CA ALA A 32 -1.83 19.20 -11.71
C ALA A 32 -0.41 18.59 -11.66
N ALA A 33 0.50 19.07 -12.51
CA ALA A 33 1.88 18.58 -12.57
C ALA A 33 2.66 18.81 -11.25
N ALA A 34 2.45 19.94 -10.57
CA ALA A 34 3.07 20.20 -9.27
C ALA A 34 2.52 19.27 -8.16
N THR A 35 1.23 18.92 -8.23
CA THR A 35 0.60 17.99 -7.28
C THR A 35 1.08 16.55 -7.50
N GLU A 36 1.20 16.12 -8.75
CA GLU A 36 1.77 14.82 -9.14
C GLU A 36 3.23 14.69 -8.72
N SER A 37 4.06 15.72 -8.95
CA SER A 37 5.46 15.73 -8.50
C SER A 37 5.59 15.61 -6.97
N THR A 38 4.66 16.21 -6.22
CA THR A 38 4.63 16.11 -4.75
C THR A 38 4.21 14.71 -4.29
N ARG A 39 3.23 14.09 -4.96
CA ARG A 39 2.79 12.72 -4.66
C ARG A 39 3.87 11.70 -4.97
N ALA A 40 4.55 11.83 -6.11
CA ALA A 40 5.67 10.97 -6.49
C ALA A 40 6.82 11.07 -5.48
N ALA A 41 7.18 12.28 -5.02
CA ALA A 41 8.20 12.46 -3.99
C ALA A 41 7.81 11.82 -2.65
N VAL A 42 6.53 11.92 -2.26
CA VAL A 42 5.99 11.26 -1.07
C VAL A 42 6.07 9.74 -1.20
N ALA A 43 5.68 9.20 -2.36
CA ALA A 43 5.69 7.76 -2.59
C ALA A 43 7.09 7.19 -2.64
N GLU A 44 8.05 7.90 -3.22
CA GLU A 44 9.46 7.48 -3.20
C GLU A 44 10.01 7.50 -1.77
N HIS A 45 9.70 8.55 -0.99
CA HIS A 45 10.10 8.60 0.42
C HIS A 45 9.55 7.43 1.22
N VAL A 46 8.25 7.13 1.10
CA VAL A 46 7.61 5.99 1.78
C VAL A 46 8.28 4.68 1.35
N ARG A 47 8.58 4.52 0.06
CA ARG A 47 9.29 3.36 -0.45
C ARG A 47 10.65 3.19 0.19
N THR A 48 11.50 4.21 0.15
CA THR A 48 12.84 4.12 0.72
C THR A 48 12.80 3.74 2.20
N VAL A 49 12.01 4.44 3.01
CA VAL A 49 12.01 4.20 4.47
C VAL A 49 11.41 2.84 4.85
N VAL A 50 10.43 2.34 4.09
CA VAL A 50 9.85 1.01 4.31
C VAL A 50 10.80 -0.08 3.81
N GLU A 51 11.35 0.05 2.60
CA GLU A 51 12.28 -0.94 2.01
C GLU A 51 13.54 -1.14 2.84
N ASP A 52 14.15 -0.06 3.34
CA ASP A 52 15.36 -0.13 4.17
C ASP A 52 15.12 -0.98 5.42
N ARG A 53 13.97 -0.75 6.07
CA ARG A 53 13.57 -1.50 7.26
C ARG A 53 13.24 -2.96 6.95
N LEU A 54 12.41 -3.20 5.93
CA LEU A 54 12.04 -4.56 5.51
C LEU A 54 13.27 -5.40 5.14
N SER A 55 14.26 -4.79 4.47
CA SER A 55 15.45 -5.50 4.01
C SER A 55 16.31 -6.01 5.17
N ALA A 56 16.36 -5.29 6.29
CA ALA A 56 17.09 -5.71 7.47
C ALA A 56 16.45 -6.98 8.09
N ASP A 57 15.13 -6.96 8.30
CA ASP A 57 14.42 -8.10 8.89
C ASP A 57 14.27 -9.28 7.93
N GLU A 58 14.10 -9.03 6.63
CA GLU A 58 14.10 -10.08 5.60
C GLU A 58 15.47 -10.75 5.48
N THR A 59 16.58 -10.01 5.61
CA THR A 59 17.92 -10.62 5.66
C THR A 59 18.06 -11.54 6.87
N ARG A 60 17.47 -11.17 8.01
CA ARG A 60 17.57 -11.92 9.26
C ARG A 60 16.69 -13.17 9.28
N PHE A 61 15.46 -13.07 8.80
CA PHE A 61 14.46 -14.12 8.91
C PHE A 61 14.16 -14.84 7.59
N GLY A 62 14.52 -14.26 6.45
CA GLY A 62 14.11 -14.77 5.14
C GLY A 62 12.62 -14.56 4.86
N SER A 63 12.21 -14.92 3.65
CA SER A 63 10.82 -14.84 3.18
C SER A 63 10.45 -16.10 2.39
N GLY A 64 9.15 -16.29 2.17
CA GLY A 64 8.57 -17.45 1.50
C GLY A 64 9.09 -18.77 2.08
N THR A 65 9.65 -19.63 1.23
CA THR A 65 10.19 -20.93 1.63
C THR A 65 11.47 -20.83 2.48
N GLY A 66 12.16 -19.69 2.44
CA GLY A 66 13.34 -19.40 3.28
C GLY A 66 12.99 -18.88 4.67
N SER A 67 11.73 -18.57 4.93
CA SER A 67 11.27 -18.08 6.23
C SER A 67 11.18 -19.20 7.27
N PRO A 68 11.50 -18.96 8.57
CA PRO A 68 11.18 -19.91 9.63
C PRO A 68 9.67 -20.16 9.75
N CYS A 69 8.83 -19.25 9.25
CA CYS A 69 7.37 -19.39 9.26
C CYS A 69 6.80 -20.12 8.03
N SER A 70 7.64 -20.53 7.08
CA SER A 70 7.18 -21.40 5.99
C SER A 70 6.50 -22.64 6.56
N THR A 71 5.37 -23.05 6.00
CA THR A 71 4.65 -24.26 6.46
C THR A 71 5.43 -25.55 6.19
N SER A 72 6.44 -25.49 5.33
CA SER A 72 7.41 -26.57 5.11
C SER A 72 8.64 -26.50 6.03
N SER A 73 8.79 -25.44 6.83
CA SER A 73 9.95 -25.24 7.69
C SER A 73 9.81 -26.04 8.99
N PRO A 74 10.87 -26.73 9.44
CA PRO A 74 10.89 -27.34 10.77
C PRO A 74 10.84 -26.29 11.90
N ALA A 75 11.13 -25.02 11.60
CA ALA A 75 11.12 -23.93 12.57
C ALA A 75 9.74 -23.25 12.74
N MET A 76 8.71 -23.69 12.01
CA MET A 76 7.39 -23.03 11.97
C MET A 76 6.73 -22.93 13.34
N PHE A 77 6.90 -23.92 14.21
CA PHE A 77 6.30 -23.97 15.54
C PHE A 77 7.31 -23.65 16.65
N THR A 78 8.20 -22.69 16.39
CA THR A 78 9.27 -22.34 17.33
C THR A 78 9.29 -20.84 17.60
N ALA A 79 9.98 -20.45 18.67
CA ALA A 79 10.30 -19.06 18.96
C ALA A 79 10.99 -18.32 17.79
N ARG A 80 11.66 -19.03 16.87
CA ARG A 80 12.26 -18.40 15.68
C ARG A 80 11.19 -17.88 14.71
N CYS A 81 10.13 -18.65 14.47
CA CYS A 81 8.98 -18.13 13.71
C CYS A 81 8.22 -17.07 14.53
N GLY A 82 8.10 -17.23 15.85
CA GLY A 82 7.56 -16.19 16.73
C GLY A 82 8.28 -14.84 16.59
N ALA A 83 9.61 -14.84 16.57
CA ALA A 83 10.41 -13.64 16.35
C ALA A 83 10.24 -13.05 14.95
N ALA A 84 10.15 -13.88 13.91
CA ALA A 84 9.85 -13.43 12.56
C ALA A 84 8.44 -12.80 12.47
N ALA A 85 7.44 -13.42 13.12
CA ALA A 85 6.08 -12.88 13.21
C ALA A 85 6.05 -11.50 13.87
N GLN A 86 6.78 -11.31 14.98
CA GLN A 86 6.89 -10.02 15.64
C GLN A 86 7.54 -8.96 14.73
N ALA A 87 8.63 -9.30 14.04
CA ALA A 87 9.28 -8.40 13.09
C ALA A 87 8.33 -8.01 11.95
N THR A 88 7.67 -8.98 11.32
CA THR A 88 6.66 -8.74 10.28
C THR A 88 5.51 -7.86 10.79
N GLY A 89 5.03 -8.08 12.01
CA GLY A 89 3.96 -7.27 12.63
C GLY A 89 4.40 -5.84 12.92
N ALA A 90 5.64 -5.66 13.37
CA ALA A 90 6.24 -4.35 13.61
C ALA A 90 6.42 -3.56 12.30
N ASP A 91 6.91 -4.22 11.25
CA ASP A 91 7.08 -3.60 9.93
C ASP A 91 5.75 -3.27 9.26
N ALA A 92 4.75 -4.14 9.40
CA ALA A 92 3.40 -3.83 8.94
C ALA A 92 2.81 -2.62 9.68
N SER A 93 3.06 -2.49 10.98
CA SER A 93 2.62 -1.34 11.77
C SER A 93 3.35 -0.07 11.33
N PHE A 94 4.66 -0.15 11.16
CA PHE A 94 5.47 0.95 10.64
C PHE A 94 5.01 1.41 9.24
N ALA A 95 4.74 0.48 8.32
CA ALA A 95 4.22 0.81 7.00
C ALA A 95 2.89 1.57 7.06
N LEU A 96 1.99 1.20 7.98
CA LEU A 96 0.73 1.93 8.22
C LEU A 96 0.97 3.35 8.74
N GLU A 97 1.93 3.54 9.63
CA GLU A 97 2.32 4.85 10.15
C GLU A 97 2.87 5.76 9.03
N GLN A 98 3.71 5.21 8.15
CA GLN A 98 4.28 5.97 7.03
C GLN A 98 3.22 6.47 6.05
N ILE A 99 2.12 5.74 5.90
CA ILE A 99 1.01 6.08 4.98
C ILE A 99 -0.22 6.62 5.69
N ASP A 100 -0.12 6.97 6.97
CA ASP A 100 -1.26 7.54 7.69
C ASP A 100 -1.72 8.81 7.00
N ARG A 101 -3.03 8.89 6.72
CA ARG A 101 -3.66 9.99 5.98
C ARG A 101 -3.09 10.26 4.58
N ARG A 102 -2.27 9.36 4.02
CA ARG A 102 -1.78 9.43 2.63
C ARG A 102 -2.69 8.63 1.70
N GLU A 103 -3.07 9.26 0.59
CA GLU A 103 -3.77 8.62 -0.53
C GLU A 103 -2.79 7.80 -1.40
N GLY A 104 -3.30 6.96 -2.30
CA GLY A 104 -2.46 6.16 -3.22
C GLY A 104 -1.94 4.82 -2.67
N PHE A 105 -1.90 4.64 -1.35
CA PHE A 105 -1.35 3.42 -0.71
C PHE A 105 -2.39 2.36 -0.31
N ALA A 106 -3.46 2.19 -1.09
CA ALA A 106 -4.55 1.26 -0.75
C ALA A 106 -4.06 -0.19 -0.58
N THR A 107 -3.19 -0.65 -1.48
CA THR A 107 -2.63 -2.00 -1.43
C THR A 107 -1.74 -2.20 -0.22
N LEU A 108 -0.77 -1.31 0.03
CA LEU A 108 0.09 -1.37 1.21
C LEU A 108 -0.73 -1.39 2.51
N ARG A 109 -1.76 -0.54 2.60
CA ARG A 109 -2.67 -0.49 3.74
C ARG A 109 -3.40 -1.82 3.96
N SER A 110 -3.88 -2.44 2.88
CA SER A 110 -4.57 -3.73 2.94
C SER A 110 -3.63 -4.85 3.41
N VAL A 111 -2.45 -4.96 2.79
CA VAL A 111 -1.42 -5.94 3.14
C VAL A 111 -1.00 -5.80 4.59
N ALA A 112 -0.65 -4.59 5.03
CA ALA A 112 -0.17 -4.36 6.39
C ALA A 112 -1.24 -4.72 7.44
N LYS A 113 -2.51 -4.41 7.20
CA LYS A 113 -3.62 -4.82 8.10
C LYS A 113 -3.79 -6.34 8.12
N LYS A 114 -3.70 -7.00 6.96
CA LYS A 114 -3.77 -8.45 6.85
C LYS A 114 -2.65 -9.12 7.65
N LEU A 115 -1.42 -8.63 7.52
CA LEU A 115 -0.26 -9.15 8.26
C LEU A 115 -0.38 -8.94 9.77
N ARG A 116 -0.81 -7.76 10.23
CA ARG A 116 -1.10 -7.54 11.66
C ARG A 116 -2.13 -8.53 12.21
N THR A 117 -3.15 -8.83 11.41
CA THR A 117 -4.19 -9.81 11.78
C THR A 117 -3.62 -11.23 11.84
N ALA A 118 -2.79 -11.60 10.86
CA ALA A 118 -2.12 -12.90 10.83
C ALA A 118 -1.18 -13.10 12.03
N VAL A 119 -0.37 -12.09 12.35
CA VAL A 119 0.54 -12.09 13.51
C VAL A 119 -0.24 -12.23 14.81
N ALA A 120 -1.28 -11.41 15.03
CA ALA A 120 -2.12 -11.52 16.22
C ALA A 120 -2.84 -12.89 16.30
N GLY A 121 -3.21 -13.47 15.16
CA GLY A 121 -3.77 -14.82 15.08
C GLY A 121 -2.75 -15.88 15.48
N TYR A 122 -1.53 -15.81 14.95
CA TYR A 122 -0.43 -16.72 15.26
C TYR A 122 -0.06 -16.68 16.75
N GLU A 123 0.00 -15.48 17.33
CA GLU A 123 0.28 -15.27 18.76
C GLU A 123 -0.85 -15.81 19.65
N ARG A 124 -2.11 -15.46 19.34
CA ARG A 124 -3.27 -15.92 20.12
C ARG A 124 -3.41 -17.45 20.13
N LEU A 125 -3.00 -18.11 19.05
CA LEU A 125 -3.03 -19.57 18.93
C LEU A 125 -1.84 -20.25 19.63
N GLY A 126 -0.87 -19.49 20.18
CA GLY A 126 0.32 -20.07 20.81
C GLY A 126 1.20 -20.85 19.83
N CYS A 127 1.22 -20.46 18.55
CA CYS A 127 1.86 -21.26 17.51
C CYS A 127 3.38 -21.41 17.71
N ALA A 128 4.03 -20.42 18.34
CA ALA A 128 5.46 -20.48 18.66
C ALA A 128 5.80 -21.45 19.80
N ASP A 129 4.80 -21.90 20.58
CA ASP A 129 4.97 -22.75 21.77
C ASP A 129 4.84 -24.25 21.44
N ALA A 130 4.97 -24.61 20.17
CA ALA A 130 4.90 -25.98 19.68
C ALA A 130 3.63 -26.74 20.13
N PRO A 131 2.42 -26.28 19.72
CA PRO A 131 1.20 -26.97 20.08
C PRO A 131 1.25 -28.45 19.63
N THR A 132 0.79 -29.34 20.51
CA THR A 132 0.73 -30.79 20.26
C THR A 132 -0.61 -31.22 19.69
N ASP A 133 -1.68 -30.49 19.99
CA ASP A 133 -3.01 -30.72 19.43
C ASP A 133 -3.01 -30.48 17.90
N THR A 134 -3.55 -31.45 17.15
CA THR A 134 -3.55 -31.40 15.68
C THR A 134 -4.39 -30.24 15.14
N ALA A 135 -5.53 -29.92 15.76
CA ALA A 135 -6.38 -28.84 15.31
C ALA A 135 -5.71 -27.48 15.55
N ALA A 136 -5.04 -27.29 16.69
CA ALA A 136 -4.25 -26.11 16.98
C ALA A 136 -3.08 -25.94 15.99
N ARG A 137 -2.33 -27.01 15.70
CA ARG A 137 -1.27 -26.98 14.67
C ARG A 137 -1.79 -26.61 13.30
N HIS A 138 -2.94 -27.16 12.90
CA HIS A 138 -3.56 -26.85 11.61
C HIS A 138 -4.02 -25.39 11.54
N ALA A 139 -4.59 -24.84 12.63
CA ALA A 139 -5.01 -23.44 12.70
C ALA A 139 -3.84 -22.45 12.55
N CYS A 140 -2.62 -22.86 12.90
CA CYS A 140 -1.41 -22.05 12.73
C CYS A 140 -0.90 -21.96 11.28
N LEU A 141 -1.32 -22.86 10.38
CA LEU A 141 -0.76 -22.96 9.02
C LEU A 141 -1.02 -21.69 8.20
N GLU A 142 -2.26 -21.22 8.16
CA GLU A 142 -2.62 -20.02 7.41
C GLU A 142 -1.90 -18.75 7.91
N PRO A 143 -1.94 -18.38 9.21
CA PRO A 143 -1.26 -17.18 9.66
C PRO A 143 0.26 -17.29 9.46
N ALA A 144 0.88 -18.46 9.67
CA ALA A 144 2.30 -18.65 9.40
C ALA A 144 2.67 -18.46 7.92
N ALA A 145 1.85 -18.98 7.00
CA ALA A 145 2.04 -18.81 5.57
C ALA A 145 1.99 -17.33 5.17
N LEU A 146 1.07 -16.55 5.74
CA LEU A 146 1.00 -15.11 5.52
C LEU A 146 2.21 -14.37 6.08
N ILE A 147 2.66 -14.73 7.28
CA ILE A 147 3.87 -14.15 7.89
C ILE A 147 5.10 -14.44 7.03
N ALA A 148 5.23 -15.66 6.51
CA ALA A 148 6.35 -16.05 5.64
C ALA A 148 6.44 -15.16 4.38
N GLN A 149 5.31 -14.71 3.83
CA GLN A 149 5.26 -13.81 2.67
C GLN A 149 5.27 -12.32 3.05
N GLY A 150 5.33 -11.99 4.34
CA GLY A 150 5.06 -10.64 4.82
C GLY A 150 5.98 -9.56 4.25
N PHE A 151 7.30 -9.81 4.23
CA PHE A 151 8.27 -8.84 3.70
C PHE A 151 8.09 -8.56 2.19
N PRO A 152 8.05 -9.56 1.29
CA PRO A 152 7.83 -9.29 -0.13
C PRO A 152 6.44 -8.70 -0.41
N ASP A 153 5.41 -9.07 0.35
CA ASP A 153 4.06 -8.48 0.20
C ASP A 153 4.05 -6.99 0.57
N LEU A 154 4.73 -6.60 1.67
CA LEU A 154 4.85 -5.19 2.08
C LEU A 154 5.65 -4.38 1.04
N ARG A 155 6.75 -4.92 0.52
CA ARG A 155 7.52 -4.29 -0.56
C ARG A 155 6.66 -4.07 -1.79
N SER A 156 6.00 -5.12 -2.26
CA SER A 156 5.10 -5.06 -3.43
C SER A 156 3.97 -4.05 -3.23
N GLY A 157 3.41 -3.98 -2.02
CA GLY A 157 2.40 -2.99 -1.68
C GLY A 157 2.90 -1.55 -1.77
N THR A 158 4.18 -1.34 -1.46
CA THR A 158 4.84 -0.03 -1.53
C THR A 158 5.12 0.38 -2.97
N ASP A 159 5.64 -0.54 -3.79
CA ASP A 159 5.85 -0.34 -5.23
C ASP A 159 4.56 -0.04 -5.99
N LEU A 160 3.44 -0.66 -5.60
CA LEU A 160 2.13 -0.37 -6.18
C LEU A 160 1.62 1.02 -5.78
N GLY A 161 2.00 1.52 -4.60
CA GLY A 161 1.71 2.89 -4.18
C GLY A 161 2.35 3.93 -5.09
N LEU A 162 3.58 3.68 -5.56
CA LEU A 162 4.26 4.52 -6.55
C LEU A 162 3.54 4.56 -7.90
N ARG A 163 3.01 3.42 -8.37
CA ARG A 163 2.33 3.36 -9.68
C ARG A 163 0.98 4.10 -9.69
N GLY A 164 0.40 4.36 -8.53
CA GLY A 164 -0.84 5.11 -8.38
C GLY A 164 -0.67 6.53 -7.84
N ALA A 165 0.58 7.00 -7.67
CA ALA A 165 0.94 8.32 -7.13
C ALA A 165 1.06 9.39 -8.22
#